data_AF-A0A6N3F4I8-F1
#
_entry.id   AF-A0A6N3F4I8-F1
#
_cell.length_a   1.000
_cell.length_b   1.000
_cell.length_c   1.000
_cell.angle_alpha   90.00
_cell.angle_beta   90.00
_cell.angle_gamma   90.00
#
_symmetry.space_group_name_H-M   'P 1'
#
loop_
_entity.id
_entity.type
_entity.pdbx_description
1 polymer ?
#
loop_
_entity_poly.entity_id
_entity_poly.type
_entity_poly.pdbx_seq_one_letter_code
_entity_poly.pdbx_strand_id
1 'polypeptide(L)'
;MSGVLTLSYWALANRTPVEERVRVSNQKPPGIDVSYSYTALYPDKNTIFYPYKRGEIDWEVYARRYITQLYTTGHNELWDMLSKLQDGKDLTIFCYESSAPCHRFIIGELAHRLGHKVLIATKNGTKEFTKDDYIFMLGDDCVEV
;
A
#
# COMPACT_ATOMS: atom_id res chain seq x y z
N MET A 1 -18.03 6.54 10.34
CA MET A 1 -17.88 5.89 9.02
C MET A 1 -16.42 5.49 8.90
N SER A 2 -16.09 4.35 8.29
CA SER A 2 -14.67 4.02 8.01
C SER A 2 -14.08 5.08 7.10
N GLY A 3 -12.83 5.46 7.36
CA GLY A 3 -12.04 6.33 6.52
C GLY A 3 -11.67 5.67 5.20
N VAL A 4 -11.14 6.48 4.30
CA VAL A 4 -10.77 6.13 2.93
C VAL A 4 -9.25 5.99 2.82
N LEU A 5 -8.79 4.91 2.20
CA LEU A 5 -7.39 4.72 1.85
C LEU A 5 -7.12 5.18 0.43
N THR A 6 -6.26 6.18 0.24
CA THR A 6 -5.84 6.62 -1.09
C THR A 6 -4.43 6.15 -1.40
N LEU A 7 -4.26 5.48 -2.54
CA LEU A 7 -2.97 5.06 -3.09
C LEU A 7 -2.45 6.13 -4.03
N SER A 8 -1.37 6.82 -3.65
CA SER A 8 -0.87 7.94 -4.44
C SER A 8 0.60 7.79 -4.81
N TYR A 9 0.92 8.25 -6.02
CA TYR A 9 2.30 8.44 -6.45
C TYR A 9 2.87 9.66 -5.76
N TRP A 10 4.16 9.62 -5.49
CA TRP A 10 4.76 10.75 -4.81
C TRP A 10 4.77 12.06 -5.59
N ALA A 11 4.87 11.97 -6.92
CA ALA A 11 4.72 13.12 -7.80
C ALA A 11 3.34 13.81 -7.72
N LEU A 12 2.32 13.15 -7.13
CA LEU A 12 0.97 13.66 -6.97
C LEU A 12 0.67 14.11 -5.54
N ALA A 13 1.64 14.11 -4.63
CA ALA A 13 1.43 14.42 -3.20
C ALA A 13 0.75 15.77 -2.95
N ASN A 14 1.11 16.79 -3.73
CA ASN A 14 0.53 18.13 -3.62
C ASN A 14 -0.86 18.27 -4.29
N ARG A 15 -1.31 17.26 -5.03
CA ARG A 15 -2.58 17.24 -5.77
C ARG A 15 -3.59 16.26 -5.19
N THR A 16 -3.15 15.42 -4.24
CA THR A 16 -4.02 14.45 -3.58
C THR A 16 -4.67 15.16 -2.39
N PRO A 17 -6.00 15.11 -2.20
CA PRO A 17 -6.63 15.54 -0.96
C PRO A 17 -6.07 14.69 0.18
N VAL A 18 -5.55 15.31 1.24
CA VAL A 18 -4.96 14.56 2.35
C VAL A 18 -5.38 15.15 3.67
N GLU A 19 -6.01 14.33 4.52
CA GLU A 19 -6.05 14.56 5.96
C GLU A 19 -4.75 14.02 6.58
N GLU A 20 -4.40 12.74 6.33
CA GLU A 20 -3.21 12.12 6.93
C GLU A 20 -2.28 11.46 5.90
N ARG A 21 -0.99 11.81 5.95
CA ARG A 21 0.03 11.32 5.02
C ARG A 21 0.76 10.11 5.60
N VAL A 22 0.67 8.98 4.91
CA VAL A 22 1.29 7.71 5.33
C VAL A 22 2.49 7.39 4.45
N ARG A 23 3.64 7.19 5.11
CA ARG A 23 4.86 6.72 4.46
C ARG A 23 4.98 5.21 4.65
N VAL A 24 5.01 4.46 3.55
CA VAL A 24 5.35 3.03 3.51
C VAL A 24 6.65 2.75 2.75
N SER A 25 7.47 3.78 2.56
CA SER A 25 8.72 3.73 1.82
C SER A 25 9.94 3.75 2.74
N ASN A 26 11.03 3.13 2.30
CA ASN A 26 12.26 3.14 3.08
C ASN A 26 12.92 4.52 3.22
N GLN A 27 12.53 5.53 2.42
CA GLN A 27 13.08 6.88 2.53
C GLN A 27 11.98 7.90 2.77
N LYS A 28 12.17 8.78 3.76
CA LYS A 28 11.28 9.93 3.95
C LYS A 28 11.50 10.85 2.76
N PRO A 29 10.44 11.27 2.08
CA PRO A 29 10.66 12.15 0.97
C PRO A 29 10.90 13.60 1.39
N PRO A 30 11.74 14.34 0.63
CA PRO A 30 12.14 15.68 1.00
C PRO A 30 10.95 16.64 0.93
N GLY A 31 10.84 17.53 1.94
CA GLY A 31 9.90 18.65 1.93
C GLY A 31 8.44 18.30 2.20
N ILE A 32 8.13 17.10 2.69
CA ILE A 32 6.76 16.69 3.02
C ILE A 32 6.66 16.21 4.46
N ASP A 33 5.68 16.76 5.18
CA ASP A 33 5.27 16.27 6.49
C ASP A 33 4.47 14.98 6.34
N VAL A 34 4.83 14.01 7.18
CA VAL A 34 4.29 12.67 7.21
C VAL A 34 3.64 12.50 8.58
N SER A 35 2.37 12.12 8.59
CA SER A 35 1.61 11.87 9.82
C SER A 35 2.02 10.56 10.48
N TYR A 36 2.17 9.51 9.67
CA TYR A 36 2.51 8.16 10.14
C TYR A 36 3.59 7.54 9.24
N SER A 37 4.59 6.91 9.87
CA SER A 37 5.70 6.27 9.17
C SER A 37 5.69 4.77 9.49
N TYR A 38 5.29 3.97 8.51
CA TYR A 38 5.22 2.51 8.59
C TYR A 38 6.29 1.88 7.70
N THR A 39 7.53 1.88 8.19
CA THR A 39 8.68 1.40 7.40
C THR A 39 8.74 -0.11 7.27
N ALA A 40 8.12 -0.88 8.16
CA ALA A 40 8.02 -2.34 8.04
C ALA A 40 7.03 -2.77 6.95
N LEU A 41 6.17 -1.85 6.49
CA LEU A 41 5.35 -2.01 5.30
C LEU A 41 6.11 -1.74 3.99
N TYR A 42 7.41 -1.44 4.03
CA TYR A 42 8.22 -1.43 2.82
C TYR A 42 8.74 -2.86 2.53
N PRO A 43 8.67 -3.36 1.29
CA PRO A 43 9.21 -4.68 0.95
C PRO A 43 10.69 -4.79 1.30
N ASP A 44 11.10 -5.92 1.89
CA ASP A 44 12.49 -6.15 2.26
C ASP A 44 13.41 -5.94 1.05
N LYS A 45 14.44 -5.12 1.25
CA LYS A 45 15.29 -4.66 0.15
C LYS A 45 16.02 -5.81 -0.52
N ASN A 46 16.57 -6.70 0.29
CA ASN A 46 17.57 -7.66 -0.16
C ASN A 46 16.94 -8.95 -0.67
N THR A 47 15.75 -9.28 -0.17
CA THR A 47 15.07 -10.56 -0.46
C THR A 47 13.81 -10.41 -1.32
N ILE A 48 13.28 -9.19 -1.46
CA ILE A 48 12.04 -8.93 -2.20
C ILE A 48 12.24 -7.82 -3.24
N PHE A 49 12.56 -6.59 -2.82
CA PHE A 49 12.59 -5.43 -3.71
C PHE A 49 13.69 -5.51 -4.78
N TYR A 50 14.95 -5.62 -4.39
CA TYR A 50 16.05 -5.66 -5.36
C TYR A 50 16.05 -6.93 -6.20
N PRO A 51 15.77 -8.14 -5.67
CA PRO A 51 15.63 -9.32 -6.51
C PRO A 51 14.60 -9.15 -7.63
N TYR A 52 13.44 -8.55 -7.34
CA TYR A 52 12.44 -8.26 -8.37
C TYR A 52 12.94 -7.22 -9.38
N LYS A 53 13.55 -6.11 -8.91
CA LYS A 53 14.12 -5.08 -9.80
C LYS A 53 15.25 -5.60 -10.69
N ARG A 54 15.97 -6.63 -10.26
CA ARG A 54 17.03 -7.31 -11.02
C ARG A 54 16.51 -8.43 -11.92
N GLY A 55 15.22 -8.75 -11.86
CA GLY A 55 14.62 -9.84 -12.64
C GLY A 55 14.96 -11.25 -12.11
N GLU A 56 15.42 -11.36 -10.87
CA GLU A 56 15.77 -12.63 -10.23
C GLU A 56 14.53 -13.38 -9.72
N ILE A 57 13.46 -12.65 -9.44
CA ILE A 57 12.13 -13.17 -9.11
C ILE A 57 11.09 -12.47 -9.97
N ASP A 58 10.01 -13.17 -10.29
CA ASP A 58 8.87 -12.59 -10.98
C ASP A 58 7.90 -11.88 -10.02
N TRP A 59 6.82 -11.33 -10.59
CA TRP A 59 5.80 -10.61 -9.84
C TRP A 59 5.05 -11.51 -8.84
N GLU A 60 4.80 -12.77 -9.19
CA GLU A 60 4.05 -13.69 -8.34
C GLU A 60 4.86 -14.02 -7.07
N VAL A 61 6.15 -14.31 -7.24
CA VAL A 61 7.08 -14.55 -6.13
C VAL A 61 7.24 -13.29 -5.29
N TYR A 62 7.33 -12.10 -5.91
CA TYR A 62 7.37 -10.83 -5.20
C TYR A 62 6.14 -10.64 -4.31
N ALA A 63 4.94 -10.77 -4.89
CA ALA A 63 3.68 -10.56 -4.17
C ALA A 63 3.54 -11.53 -3.00
N ARG A 64 3.82 -12.82 -3.22
CA ARG A 64 3.76 -13.86 -2.19
C ARG A 64 4.70 -13.58 -1.02
N ARG A 65 5.97 -13.26 -1.31
CA ARG A 65 6.97 -12.92 -0.27
C ARG A 65 6.57 -11.68 0.50
N TYR A 66 6.07 -10.66 -0.20
CA TYR A 66 5.69 -9.41 0.43
C TYR A 66 4.43 -9.56 1.29
N ILE A 67 3.42 -10.31 0.84
CA ILE A 67 2.26 -10.65 1.67
C ILE A 67 2.71 -11.39 2.94
N THR A 68 3.62 -12.37 2.80
CA THR A 68 4.19 -13.07 3.96
C THR A 68 4.88 -12.11 4.93
N GLN A 69 5.65 -11.14 4.41
CA GLN A 69 6.27 -10.10 5.24
C GLN A 69 5.22 -9.25 5.96
N LEU A 70 4.15 -8.83 5.27
CA LEU A 70 3.07 -8.02 5.83
C LEU A 70 2.38 -8.73 7.01
N TYR A 71 2.19 -10.04 6.94
CA TYR A 71 1.58 -10.82 8.03
C TYR A 71 2.55 -11.23 9.13
N THR A 72 3.87 -11.05 8.94
CA THR A 72 4.89 -11.41 9.93
C THR A 72 5.53 -10.16 10.50
N THR A 73 6.56 -9.62 9.85
CA THR A 73 7.31 -8.47 10.36
C THR A 73 6.53 -7.16 10.25
N GLY A 74 5.65 -7.03 9.26
CA GLY A 74 4.82 -5.85 9.03
C GLY A 74 3.50 -5.84 9.80
N HIS A 75 3.15 -6.94 10.49
CA HIS A 75 1.80 -7.18 11.00
C HIS A 75 1.27 -6.04 11.87
N ASN A 76 2.04 -5.64 12.88
CA ASN A 76 1.63 -4.60 13.82
C ASN A 76 1.42 -3.25 13.13
N GLU A 77 2.30 -2.88 12.19
CA GLU A 77 2.17 -1.61 11.45
C GLU A 77 0.99 -1.65 10.48
N LEU A 78 0.73 -2.81 9.85
CA LEU A 78 -0.41 -2.98 8.96
C LEU A 78 -1.72 -2.82 9.74
N TRP A 79 -1.86 -3.51 10.87
CA TRP A 79 -3.05 -3.40 11.70
C TRP A 79 -3.21 -2.02 12.33
N ASP A 80 -2.13 -1.36 12.76
CA ASP A 80 -2.19 0.01 13.28
C ASP A 80 -2.59 1.04 12.19
N MET A 81 -2.21 0.80 10.94
CA MET A 81 -2.66 1.62 9.81
C MET A 81 -4.13 1.35 9.48
N LEU A 82 -4.55 0.07 9.47
CA LEU A 82 -5.93 -0.31 9.19
C LEU A 82 -6.89 0.15 10.28
N SER A 83 -6.49 0.11 11.57
CA SER A 83 -7.32 0.60 12.68
C SER A 83 -7.61 2.10 12.56
N LYS A 84 -6.68 2.89 12.02
CA LYS A 84 -6.93 4.32 11.74
C LYS A 84 -8.03 4.53 10.71
N LEU A 85 -8.11 3.67 9.70
CA LEU A 85 -9.24 3.68 8.76
C LEU A 85 -10.54 3.32 9.49
N GLN A 86 -10.52 2.33 10.39
CA GLN A 86 -11.69 1.96 11.20
C GLN A 86 -12.16 3.12 12.10
N ASP A 87 -11.22 3.88 12.65
CA ASP A 87 -11.47 5.10 13.45
C ASP A 87 -11.99 6.29 12.62
N GLY A 88 -12.12 6.13 11.30
CA GLY A 88 -12.65 7.15 10.39
C GLY A 88 -11.61 8.10 9.81
N LYS A 89 -10.31 7.84 9.97
CA LYS A 89 -9.25 8.68 9.39
C LYS A 89 -9.03 8.38 7.92
N ASP A 90 -8.99 9.42 7.10
CA ASP A 90 -8.61 9.30 5.70
C ASP A 90 -7.07 9.26 5.57
N LEU A 91 -6.56 8.16 5.03
CA LEU A 91 -5.12 7.94 4.89
C LEU A 91 -4.72 8.01 3.42
N THR A 92 -3.59 8.64 3.13
CA THR A 92 -2.95 8.50 1.81
C THR A 92 -1.60 7.85 1.92
N ILE A 93 -1.45 6.67 1.32
CA ILE A 93 -0.18 5.98 1.19
C ILE A 93 0.55 6.52 -0.04
N PHE A 94 1.82 6.86 0.17
CA PHE A 94 2.65 7.34 -0.90
C PHE A 94 3.83 6.44 -1.23
N CYS A 95 4.04 6.27 -2.53
CA CYS A 95 5.15 5.49 -3.07
C CYS A 95 5.84 6.25 -4.23
N TYR A 96 7.15 6.06 -4.34
CA TYR A 96 7.97 6.61 -5.43
C TYR A 96 7.80 5.88 -6.76
N GLU A 97 7.35 4.62 -6.73
CA GLU A 97 7.26 3.79 -7.93
C GLU A 97 6.13 4.29 -8.82
N SER A 98 6.50 4.76 -10.02
CA SER A 98 5.63 5.44 -10.99
C SER A 98 4.80 4.48 -11.85
N SER A 99 5.07 3.18 -11.81
CA SER A 99 4.35 2.15 -12.55
C SER A 99 3.56 1.23 -11.61
N ALA A 100 2.34 0.89 -12.02
CA ALA A 100 1.62 -0.25 -11.47
C ALA A 100 2.10 -1.55 -12.15
N PRO A 101 2.03 -2.69 -11.44
CA PRO A 101 1.76 -2.80 -10.02
C PRO A 101 3.00 -2.56 -9.13
N CYS A 102 2.77 -2.16 -7.88
CA CYS A 102 3.81 -2.04 -6.86
C CYS A 102 3.25 -2.35 -5.46
N HIS A 103 4.11 -2.38 -4.44
CA HIS A 103 3.74 -2.80 -3.07
C HIS A 103 2.54 -2.06 -2.46
N ARG A 104 2.32 -0.77 -2.76
CA ARG A 104 1.17 -0.02 -2.23
C ARG A 104 -0.18 -0.57 -2.71
N PHE A 105 -0.22 -1.14 -3.93
CA PHE A 105 -1.44 -1.74 -4.44
C PHE A 105 -1.72 -3.07 -3.74
N ILE A 106 -0.69 -3.79 -3.27
CA ILE A 106 -0.89 -4.99 -2.43
C ILE A 106 -1.50 -4.60 -1.09
N ILE A 107 -1.01 -3.52 -0.46
CA ILE A 107 -1.63 -2.97 0.75
C ILE A 107 -3.08 -2.53 0.46
N GLY A 108 -3.30 -1.83 -0.66
CA GLY A 108 -4.64 -1.41 -1.07
C GLY A 108 -5.59 -2.57 -1.31
N GLU A 109 -5.13 -3.65 -1.95
CA GLU A 109 -5.92 -4.86 -2.13
C GLU A 109 -6.31 -5.49 -0.79
N LEU A 110 -5.37 -5.61 0.16
CA LEU A 110 -5.66 -6.12 1.50
C LEU A 110 -6.70 -5.25 2.23
N ALA A 111 -6.53 -3.93 2.21
CA ALA A 111 -7.50 -3.01 2.80
C ALA A 111 -8.89 -3.12 2.14
N HIS A 112 -8.95 -3.24 0.81
CA HIS A 112 -10.19 -3.40 0.07
C HIS A 112 -10.89 -4.74 0.40
N ARG A 113 -10.12 -5.84 0.49
CA ARG A 113 -10.63 -7.16 0.92
C ARG A 113 -11.19 -7.14 2.35
N LEU A 114 -10.63 -6.32 3.22
CA LEU A 114 -11.14 -6.09 4.59
C LEU A 114 -12.33 -5.10 4.65
N GLY A 115 -12.84 -4.66 3.50
CA GLY A 115 -14.04 -3.82 3.41
C GLY A 115 -13.78 -2.31 3.51
N HIS A 116 -12.52 -1.87 3.48
CA HIS A 116 -12.21 -0.44 3.42
C HIS A 116 -12.39 0.11 2.01
N LYS A 117 -12.86 1.36 1.92
CA LYS A 117 -12.89 2.07 0.65
C LYS A 117 -11.46 2.44 0.24
N VAL A 118 -11.07 2.06 -0.97
CA VAL A 118 -9.74 2.34 -1.51
C VAL A 118 -9.85 3.15 -2.80
N LEU A 119 -9.05 4.21 -2.91
CA LEU A 119 -8.94 5.07 -4.09
C LEU A 119 -7.53 5.01 -4.66
N ILE A 120 -7.40 5.19 -5.97
CA ILE A 120 -6.12 5.35 -6.67
C ILE A 120 -6.03 6.79 -7.17
N ALA A 121 -5.00 7.51 -6.76
CA ALA A 121 -4.71 8.84 -7.29
C ALA A 121 -4.14 8.73 -8.71
N THR A 122 -4.72 9.52 -9.62
CA THR A 122 -4.36 9.61 -11.03
C THR A 122 -4.00 11.05 -11.37
N LYS A 123 -3.52 11.30 -12.60
CA LYS A 123 -3.25 12.66 -13.08
C LYS A 123 -4.50 13.55 -13.09
N ASN A 124 -5.68 12.95 -13.24
CA ASN A 124 -6.95 13.65 -13.48
C ASN A 124 -7.90 13.61 -12.27
N GLY A 125 -7.43 13.20 -11.09
CA GLY A 125 -8.25 13.05 -9.88
C GLY A 125 -8.05 11.67 -9.24
N THR A 126 -9.10 11.09 -8.68
CA THR A 126 -9.08 9.74 -8.09
C THR A 126 -10.00 8.80 -8.86
N LYS A 127 -9.66 7.52 -8.88
CA LYS A 127 -10.58 6.44 -9.26
C LYS A 127 -10.75 5.48 -8.09
N GLU A 128 -11.89 4.81 -8.03
CA GLU A 128 -12.11 3.74 -7.06
C GLU A 128 -11.25 2.52 -7.44
N PHE A 129 -10.70 1.86 -6.41
CA PHE A 129 -10.00 0.59 -6.55
C PHE A 129 -11.06 -0.51 -6.63
N THR A 130 -10.99 -1.37 -7.64
CA THR A 130 -11.94 -2.46 -7.84
C THR A 130 -11.24 -3.82 -7.88
N LYS A 131 -12.02 -4.90 -8.01
CA LYS A 131 -11.46 -6.25 -8.21
C LYS A 131 -10.59 -6.37 -9.47
N ASP A 132 -10.80 -5.51 -10.46
CA ASP A 132 -9.98 -5.47 -11.68
C ASP A 132 -8.58 -4.88 -11.43
N ASP A 133 -8.41 -4.19 -10.30
CA ASP A 133 -7.12 -3.67 -9.84
C ASP A 133 -6.36 -4.67 -8.94
N TYR A 134 -6.96 -5.83 -8.63
CA TYR A 134 -6.32 -6.86 -7.81
C TYR A 134 -5.09 -7.38 -8.54
N ILE A 135 -4.01 -7.50 -7.80
CA ILE A 135 -2.71 -7.83 -8.37
C ILE A 135 -2.24 -9.24 -8.04
N PHE A 136 -2.94 -9.88 -7.12
CA PHE A 136 -2.73 -11.27 -6.84
C PHE A 136 -4.08 -11.94 -6.64
N MET A 137 -4.27 -13.07 -7.30
CA MET A 137 -5.40 -13.94 -7.02
C MET A 137 -5.02 -14.77 -5.80
N LEU A 138 -5.15 -14.22 -4.59
CA LEU A 138 -5.36 -15.12 -3.45
C LEU A 138 -6.66 -15.85 -3.81
N GLY A 139 -6.57 -17.17 -4.01
CA GLY A 139 -7.76 -18.01 -3.97
C GLY A 139 -8.57 -17.64 -2.73
N ASP A 140 -9.88 -17.71 -2.83
CA ASP A 140 -10.84 -17.20 -1.83
C ASP A 140 -10.65 -17.75 -0.40
N ASP A 141 -9.66 -18.62 -0.17
CA ASP A 141 -9.37 -19.37 1.05
C ASP A 141 -8.29 -18.74 1.97
N CYS A 142 -7.69 -17.60 1.62
CA CYS A 142 -6.55 -17.05 2.39
C CYS A 142 -6.89 -15.91 3.37
N VAL A 143 -8.17 -15.65 3.65
CA VAL A 143 -8.60 -14.67 4.68
C VAL A 143 -9.55 -15.34 5.67
N GLU A 144 -9.09 -16.41 6.31
CA GLU A 144 -9.58 -16.76 7.64
C GLU A 144 -8.51 -16.30 8.64
N VAL A 145 -8.84 -15.22 9.36
CA VAL A 145 -8.19 -14.80 10.61
C VAL A 145 -8.87 -15.48 11.78
#